data_AF-A0A292IGV0-F1
#
_entry.id   AF-A0A292IGV0-F1
#
_cell.length_a   1.000
_cell.length_b   1.000
_cell.length_c   1.000
_cell.angle_alpha   90.00
_cell.angle_beta   90.00
_cell.angle_gamma   90.00
#
_symmetry.space_group_name_H-M   'P 1'
#
loop_
_entity.id
_entity.type
_entity.pdbx_description
1 polymer ?
#
loop_
_entity_poly.entity_id
_entity_poly.type
_entity_poly.pdbx_seq_one_letter_code
_entity_poly.pdbx_strand_id
1 'polypeptide(L)'
;MPKAQCGQFVLLPDLNDQIFRYSNKNKTLQNKFTDQITSYMNNYFHKFYQAGNSGINIELPKSVFYNFIFDYYQHKGVDFFITKSHQNFLIFPVSQFSKYFDVTANYRLKKSGSSNLNDKNKTDFENAMRLTGFKYRFTSEMDILSDVELNGKKIKGKNYDYLLKKKNNAYTVRKLSNTKNMNVIFSIQLFSYITAQRKLDIIAFENAIKK
;
A
#
# COMPACT_ATOMS: atom_id res chain seq x y z
N MET A 1 3.47 -2.39 -13.20
CA MET A 1 2.07 -2.64 -13.63
C MET A 1 1.51 -1.33 -14.17
N PRO A 2 0.60 -1.36 -15.17
CA PRO A 2 0.04 -0.13 -15.75
C PRO A 2 -0.92 0.61 -14.80
N LYS A 3 -1.47 -0.06 -13.78
CA LYS A 3 -2.22 0.56 -12.68
C LYS A 3 -1.64 0.08 -11.36
N ALA A 4 -1.37 1.01 -10.42
CA ALA A 4 -0.77 0.67 -9.13
C ALA A 4 -1.05 1.75 -8.06
N GLN A 5 -0.73 1.44 -6.81
CA GLN A 5 -0.59 2.44 -5.73
C GLN A 5 0.88 2.89 -5.65
N CYS A 6 1.13 4.16 -5.35
CA CYS A 6 2.47 4.77 -5.47
C CYS A 6 2.78 5.68 -4.28
N GLY A 7 2.88 5.09 -3.09
CA GLY A 7 3.17 5.81 -1.85
C GLY A 7 1.91 6.13 -1.03
N GLN A 8 2.12 6.39 0.26
CA GLN A 8 1.09 6.76 1.21
C GLN A 8 1.71 7.40 2.46
N PHE A 9 0.91 8.15 3.20
CA PHE A 9 1.22 8.59 4.56
C PHE A 9 -0.06 8.69 5.41
N VAL A 10 0.08 8.48 6.72
CA VAL A 10 -1.00 8.54 7.70
C VAL A 10 -1.17 9.98 8.19
N LEU A 11 -2.42 10.44 8.23
CA LEU A 11 -2.83 11.66 8.92
C LEU A 11 -3.81 11.31 10.05
N LEU A 12 -3.60 11.89 11.22
CA LEU A 12 -4.42 11.70 12.40
C LEU A 12 -5.30 12.95 12.62
N PRO A 13 -6.63 12.82 12.76
CA PRO A 13 -7.47 13.97 13.05
C PRO A 13 -7.24 14.44 14.49
N ASP A 14 -7.09 15.74 14.66
CA ASP A 14 -7.17 16.46 15.93
C ASP A 14 -8.52 17.18 15.98
N LEU A 15 -9.38 16.76 16.91
CA LEU A 15 -10.74 17.29 17.02
C LEU A 15 -10.82 18.61 17.77
N ASN A 16 -9.81 18.94 18.58
CA ASN A 16 -9.78 20.20 19.32
C ASN A 16 -9.50 21.36 18.35
N ASP A 17 -8.48 21.17 17.51
CA ASP A 17 -8.04 22.17 16.55
C ASP A 17 -8.74 22.03 15.18
N GLN A 18 -9.52 20.95 14.98
CA GLN A 18 -10.15 20.61 13.70
C GLN A 18 -9.17 20.56 12.53
N ILE A 19 -8.02 19.94 12.75
CA ILE A 19 -6.97 19.77 11.74
C ILE A 19 -6.49 18.33 11.68
N PHE A 20 -5.83 17.97 10.60
CA PHE A 20 -5.07 16.74 10.45
C PHE A 20 -3.61 16.97 10.82
N ARG A 21 -3.06 16.05 11.61
CA ARG A 21 -1.64 16.02 11.98
C ARG A 21 -0.92 14.88 11.29
N TYR A 22 0.30 15.14 10.86
CA TYR A 22 1.16 14.10 10.31
C TYR A 22 1.52 13.08 11.38
N SER A 23 1.28 11.80 11.12
CA SER A 23 1.60 10.74 12.08
C SER A 23 3.11 10.61 12.27
N ASN A 24 3.57 10.68 13.52
CA ASN A 24 4.96 10.41 13.90
C ASN A 24 5.41 8.96 13.60
N LYS A 25 4.46 8.05 13.34
CA LYS A 25 4.73 6.66 12.92
C LYS A 25 4.88 6.49 11.40
N ASN A 26 4.79 7.57 10.63
CA ASN A 26 5.07 7.51 9.20
C ASN A 26 6.54 7.16 8.97
N LYS A 27 6.80 6.35 7.95
CA LYS A 27 8.17 5.98 7.53
C LYS A 27 8.80 7.00 6.59
N THR A 28 8.02 7.99 6.19
CA THR A 28 8.44 9.09 5.33
C THR A 28 8.44 10.36 6.12
N LEU A 29 9.42 11.21 5.84
CA LEU A 29 9.49 12.52 6.45
C LEU A 29 8.36 13.40 5.89
N GLN A 30 7.85 14.25 6.77
CA GLN A 30 6.99 15.34 6.36
C GLN A 30 7.81 16.30 5.50
N ASN A 31 7.23 16.72 4.37
CA ASN A 31 7.82 17.68 3.45
C ASN A 31 6.79 18.70 2.98
N LYS A 32 7.23 19.69 2.22
CA LYS A 32 6.36 20.76 1.71
C LYS A 32 5.13 20.25 0.94
N PHE A 33 5.22 19.09 0.28
CA PHE A 33 4.10 18.52 -0.48
C PHE A 33 3.09 17.83 0.43
N THR A 34 3.55 17.13 1.47
CA THR A 34 2.65 16.63 2.51
C THR A 34 1.97 17.77 3.27
N ASP A 35 2.65 18.90 3.46
CA ASP A 35 2.08 20.09 4.11
C ASP A 35 1.00 20.73 3.26
N GLN A 36 1.23 20.86 1.95
CA GLN A 36 0.22 21.37 1.01
C GLN A 36 -1.03 20.50 1.01
N ILE A 37 -0.86 19.17 0.96
CA ILE A 37 -1.98 18.22 1.02
C ILE A 37 -2.72 18.33 2.36
N THR A 38 -1.99 18.38 3.47
CA THR A 38 -2.58 18.45 4.82
C THR A 38 -3.33 19.77 5.00
N SER A 39 -2.76 20.90 4.55
CA SER A 39 -3.39 22.22 4.61
C SER A 39 -4.67 22.27 3.78
N TYR A 40 -4.66 21.70 2.57
CA TYR A 40 -5.86 21.56 1.76
C TYR A 40 -6.93 20.74 2.49
N MET A 41 -6.56 19.61 3.09
CA MET A 41 -7.51 18.79 3.85
C MET A 41 -8.06 19.51 5.08
N ASN A 42 -7.26 20.33 5.76
CA ASN A 42 -7.70 21.12 6.92
C ASN A 42 -8.76 22.15 6.52
N ASN A 43 -8.63 22.78 5.35
CA ASN A 43 -9.66 23.69 4.82
C ASN A 43 -11.02 23.00 4.59
N TYR A 44 -11.03 21.67 4.49
CA TYR A 44 -12.23 20.85 4.32
C TYR A 44 -12.32 19.77 5.42
N PHE A 45 -11.91 20.09 6.65
CA PHE A 45 -11.72 19.12 7.73
C PHE A 45 -12.92 18.18 7.91
N HIS A 46 -14.13 18.73 8.07
CA HIS A 46 -15.34 17.93 8.29
C HIS A 46 -15.64 16.96 7.15
N LYS A 47 -15.39 17.36 5.90
CA LYS A 47 -15.54 16.48 4.73
C LYS A 47 -14.60 15.29 4.86
N PHE A 48 -13.31 15.53 5.07
CA PHE A 48 -12.31 14.47 5.14
C PHE A 48 -12.38 13.63 6.42
N TYR A 49 -12.85 14.20 7.54
CA TYR A 49 -13.02 13.49 8.80
C TYR A 49 -14.06 12.36 8.70
N GLN A 50 -15.08 12.55 7.86
CA GLN A 50 -16.12 11.55 7.58
C GLN A 50 -15.68 10.48 6.56
N ALA A 51 -14.44 10.52 6.06
CA ALA A 51 -13.97 9.56 5.05
C ALA A 51 -13.97 8.12 5.58
N GLY A 52 -14.63 7.23 4.84
CA GLY A 52 -14.70 5.80 5.14
C GLY A 52 -13.71 4.95 4.32
N ASN A 53 -14.09 3.69 4.04
CA ASN A 53 -13.27 2.76 3.25
C ASN A 53 -13.09 3.21 1.79
N SER A 54 -14.11 3.79 1.18
CA SER A 54 -14.06 4.33 -0.19
C SER A 54 -13.21 5.60 -0.28
N GLY A 55 -13.05 6.29 0.84
CA GLY A 55 -12.31 7.53 0.94
C GLY A 55 -12.94 8.72 0.22
N ILE A 56 -12.19 9.81 0.21
CA ILE A 56 -12.51 11.05 -0.47
C ILE A 56 -11.30 11.47 -1.32
N ASN A 57 -11.55 11.84 -2.57
CA ASN A 57 -10.50 12.32 -3.47
C ASN A 57 -9.96 13.68 -3.01
N ILE A 58 -8.66 13.87 -3.16
CA ILE A 58 -7.98 15.12 -2.86
C ILE A 58 -7.78 15.85 -4.19
N GLU A 59 -8.39 17.02 -4.32
CA GLU A 59 -8.42 17.81 -5.54
C GLU A 59 -7.38 18.92 -5.44
N LEU A 60 -6.14 18.58 -5.79
CA LEU A 60 -5.01 19.51 -5.88
C LEU A 60 -4.36 19.40 -7.26
N PRO A 61 -3.57 20.42 -7.68
CA PRO A 61 -2.77 20.31 -8.89
C PRO A 61 -1.91 19.05 -8.89
N LYS A 62 -1.90 18.30 -9.99
CA LYS A 62 -1.15 17.03 -10.11
C LYS A 62 0.35 17.21 -9.85
N SER A 63 0.90 18.40 -10.08
CA SER A 63 2.29 18.75 -9.76
C SER A 63 2.63 18.52 -8.29
N VAL A 64 1.70 18.78 -7.36
CA VAL A 64 1.89 18.49 -5.93
C VAL A 64 2.11 16.99 -5.71
N PHE A 65 1.31 16.15 -6.37
CA PHE A 65 1.40 14.71 -6.24
C PHE A 65 2.64 14.13 -6.93
N TYR A 66 2.99 14.64 -8.12
CA TYR A 66 4.22 14.23 -8.81
C TYR A 66 5.46 14.54 -7.99
N ASN A 67 5.53 15.73 -7.41
CA ASN A 67 6.69 16.10 -6.61
C ASN A 67 6.74 15.33 -5.28
N PHE A 68 5.59 15.05 -4.65
CA PHE A 68 5.55 14.14 -3.52
C PHE A 68 6.14 12.76 -3.88
N ILE A 69 5.73 12.18 -5.01
CA ILE A 69 6.23 10.87 -5.47
C ILE A 69 7.73 10.95 -5.76
N PHE A 70 8.18 11.99 -6.46
CA PHE A 70 9.60 12.20 -6.74
C PHE A 70 10.43 12.21 -5.45
N ASP A 71 10.09 13.07 -4.49
CA ASP A 71 10.78 13.15 -3.19
C ASP A 71 10.72 11.82 -2.44
N TYR A 72 9.55 11.18 -2.41
CA TYR A 72 9.32 9.91 -1.71
C TYR A 72 10.26 8.80 -2.20
N TYR A 73 10.46 8.71 -3.52
CA TYR A 73 11.31 7.67 -4.12
C TYR A 73 12.79 8.05 -4.13
N GLN A 74 13.12 9.34 -4.28
CA GLN A 74 14.49 9.83 -4.12
C GLN A 74 15.03 9.56 -2.72
N HIS A 75 14.25 9.80 -1.66
CA HIS A 75 14.64 9.46 -0.29
C HIS A 75 14.84 7.96 -0.05
N LYS A 76 14.34 7.10 -0.94
CA LYS A 76 14.56 5.64 -0.89
C LYS A 76 15.73 5.18 -1.77
N GLY A 77 16.47 6.09 -2.38
CA GLY A 77 17.54 5.78 -3.33
C GLY A 77 17.02 5.10 -4.60
N VAL A 78 15.81 5.45 -5.05
CA VAL A 78 15.24 4.90 -6.30
C VAL A 78 15.50 5.86 -7.44
N ASP A 79 16.32 5.41 -8.39
CA ASP A 79 16.70 6.19 -9.57
C ASP A 79 15.78 5.95 -10.78
N PHE A 80 15.31 4.71 -10.95
CA PHE A 80 14.51 4.30 -12.11
C PHE A 80 13.24 3.55 -11.72
N PHE A 81 12.20 3.72 -12.53
CA PHE A 81 10.99 2.92 -12.50
C PHE A 81 10.97 1.94 -13.66
N ILE A 82 10.40 0.76 -13.43
CA ILE A 82 10.05 -0.19 -14.47
C ILE A 82 8.55 -0.48 -14.45
N THR A 83 7.94 -0.48 -15.62
CA THR A 83 6.56 -0.95 -15.80
C THR A 83 6.41 -1.68 -17.12
N LYS A 84 5.23 -2.25 -17.36
CA LYS A 84 4.93 -3.02 -18.56
C LYS A 84 3.69 -2.44 -19.23
N SER A 85 3.81 -2.17 -20.53
CA SER A 85 2.73 -1.77 -21.42
C SER A 85 2.60 -2.81 -22.52
N HIS A 86 1.48 -3.53 -22.55
CA HIS A 86 1.31 -4.71 -23.40
C HIS A 86 2.48 -5.69 -23.23
N GLN A 87 3.29 -5.93 -24.26
CA GLN A 87 4.45 -6.83 -24.21
C GLN A 87 5.77 -6.12 -23.90
N ASN A 88 5.80 -4.78 -23.89
CA ASN A 88 7.03 -4.00 -23.75
C ASN A 88 7.27 -3.55 -22.31
N PHE A 89 8.51 -3.68 -21.85
CA PHE A 89 8.97 -3.01 -20.63
C PHE A 89 9.33 -1.55 -20.93
N LEU A 90 8.92 -0.68 -20.02
CA LEU A 90 9.28 0.73 -20.00
C LEU A 90 10.13 0.95 -18.76
N ILE A 91 11.36 1.42 -18.98
CA ILE A 91 12.29 1.81 -17.92
C ILE A 91 12.58 3.28 -18.10
N PHE A 92 12.42 4.06 -17.04
CA PHE A 92 12.62 5.51 -17.09
C PHE A 92 13.03 6.07 -15.73
N PRO A 93 13.80 7.16 -15.68
CA PRO A 93 14.26 7.74 -14.43
C PRO A 93 13.11 8.37 -13.65
N VAL A 94 13.19 8.39 -12.32
CA VAL A 94 12.14 8.93 -11.44
C VAL A 94 11.81 10.40 -11.74
N SER A 95 12.77 11.18 -12.24
CA SER A 95 12.56 12.56 -12.68
C SER A 95 11.55 12.70 -13.83
N GLN A 96 11.34 11.64 -14.62
CA GLN A 96 10.40 11.62 -15.75
C GLN A 96 9.04 11.04 -15.39
N PHE A 97 8.77 10.76 -14.11
CA PHE A 97 7.56 10.05 -13.67
C PHE A 97 6.26 10.64 -14.23
N SER A 98 6.14 11.98 -14.24
CA SER A 98 4.96 12.70 -14.74
C SER A 98 4.69 12.53 -16.24
N LYS A 99 5.69 12.08 -17.01
CA LYS A 99 5.54 11.79 -18.45
C LYS A 99 4.93 10.41 -18.72
N TYR A 100 4.96 9.52 -17.74
CA TYR A 100 4.53 8.12 -17.90
C TYR A 100 3.23 7.81 -17.16
N PHE A 101 2.99 8.44 -16.01
CA PHE A 101 1.87 8.10 -15.16
C PHE A 101 0.98 9.30 -14.88
N ASP A 102 -0.33 9.09 -14.94
CA ASP A 102 -1.28 9.91 -14.23
C ASP A 102 -1.21 9.62 -12.73
N VAL A 103 -1.52 10.62 -11.90
CA VAL A 103 -1.58 10.47 -10.45
C VAL A 103 -2.86 11.07 -9.90
N THR A 104 -3.51 10.31 -9.03
CA THR A 104 -4.61 10.76 -8.18
C THR A 104 -4.28 10.50 -6.72
N ALA A 105 -4.82 11.30 -5.82
CA ALA A 105 -4.71 11.11 -4.38
C ALA A 105 -6.09 10.95 -3.73
N ASN A 106 -6.18 10.05 -2.76
CA ASN A 106 -7.41 9.75 -2.04
C ASN A 106 -7.09 9.61 -0.54
N TYR A 107 -7.93 10.18 0.32
CA TYR A 107 -7.86 9.99 1.76
C TYR A 107 -8.87 8.91 2.17
N ARG A 108 -8.39 7.74 2.63
CA ARG A 108 -9.24 6.59 2.96
C ARG A 108 -8.78 5.81 4.16
N LEU A 109 -9.74 5.11 4.76
CA LEU A 109 -9.46 4.06 5.73
C LEU A 109 -8.77 2.88 5.04
N LYS A 110 -7.64 2.45 5.57
CA LYS A 110 -6.92 1.26 5.12
C LYS A 110 -6.58 0.41 6.34
N LYS A 111 -7.10 -0.82 6.35
CA LYS A 111 -6.72 -1.85 7.32
C LYS A 111 -5.24 -2.19 7.09
N SER A 112 -4.48 -2.27 8.18
CA SER A 112 -3.08 -2.68 8.13
C SER A 112 -2.95 -4.11 7.59
N GLY A 113 -1.73 -4.45 7.14
CA GLY A 113 -1.44 -5.75 6.56
C GLY A 113 -1.63 -6.92 7.54
N SER A 114 -1.49 -8.14 7.01
CA SER A 114 -1.46 -9.35 7.83
C SER A 114 -0.03 -9.71 8.24
N SER A 115 0.11 -10.40 9.36
CA SER A 115 1.37 -11.04 9.78
C SER A 115 1.23 -12.56 9.75
N ASN A 116 2.34 -13.28 9.91
CA ASN A 116 2.28 -14.72 10.17
C ASN A 116 1.66 -15.00 11.54
N LEU A 117 1.12 -16.20 11.69
CA LEU A 117 0.82 -16.80 12.99
C LEU A 117 2.11 -16.89 13.82
N ASN A 118 2.00 -16.75 15.13
CA ASN A 118 3.09 -17.00 16.07
C ASN A 118 2.53 -17.49 17.40
N ASP A 119 3.40 -17.92 18.30
CA ASP A 119 3.01 -18.55 19.58
C ASP A 119 2.00 -17.74 20.38
N LYS A 120 2.17 -16.40 20.41
CA LYS A 120 1.27 -15.50 21.16
C LYS A 120 -0.18 -15.52 20.67
N ASN A 121 -0.42 -15.94 19.42
CA ASN A 121 -1.75 -15.94 18.81
C ASN A 121 -2.17 -17.32 18.28
N LYS A 122 -1.37 -18.36 18.53
CA LYS A 122 -1.66 -19.74 18.16
C LYS A 122 -2.91 -20.26 18.86
N THR A 123 -3.01 -20.08 20.18
CA THR A 123 -4.16 -20.56 20.96
C THR A 123 -5.48 -19.92 20.53
N ASP A 124 -5.48 -18.63 20.17
CA ASP A 124 -6.68 -17.97 19.63
C ASP A 124 -7.10 -18.59 18.28
N PHE A 125 -6.13 -18.88 17.40
CA PHE A 125 -6.38 -19.58 16.15
C PHE A 125 -6.87 -21.01 16.33
N GLU A 126 -6.26 -21.79 17.22
CA GLU A 126 -6.65 -23.18 17.50
C GLU A 126 -8.08 -23.28 18.01
N ASN A 127 -8.46 -22.40 18.94
CA ASN A 127 -9.83 -22.28 19.43
C ASN A 127 -10.80 -21.93 18.30
N ALA A 128 -10.42 -21.01 17.41
CA ALA A 128 -11.23 -20.61 16.27
C ALA A 128 -11.42 -21.76 15.26
N MET A 129 -10.34 -22.49 14.94
CA MET A 129 -10.39 -23.67 14.06
C MET A 129 -11.23 -24.80 14.64
N ARG A 130 -11.17 -25.03 15.96
CA ARG A 130 -12.00 -26.06 16.61
C ARG A 130 -13.48 -25.82 16.36
N LEU A 131 -13.94 -24.57 16.40
CA LEU A 131 -15.34 -24.21 16.13
C LEU A 131 -15.76 -24.47 14.68
N THR A 132 -14.81 -24.55 13.74
CA THR A 132 -15.11 -24.87 12.33
C THR A 132 -15.29 -26.35 12.04
N GLY A 133 -14.82 -27.23 12.95
CA GLY A 133 -14.80 -28.68 12.72
C GLY A 133 -13.79 -29.17 11.68
N PHE A 134 -12.99 -28.29 11.06
CA PHE A 134 -11.96 -28.74 10.11
C PHE A 134 -10.86 -29.53 10.82
N LYS A 135 -10.53 -30.70 10.27
CA LYS A 135 -9.37 -31.47 10.69
C LYS A 135 -8.11 -30.84 10.11
N TYR A 136 -7.13 -30.59 10.97
CA TYR A 136 -5.84 -30.05 10.57
C TYR A 136 -4.75 -30.51 11.54
N ARG A 137 -3.50 -30.38 11.09
CA ARG A 137 -2.32 -30.49 11.96
C ARG A 137 -1.32 -29.39 11.62
N PHE A 138 -0.56 -28.94 12.60
CA PHE A 138 0.53 -27.99 12.36
C PHE A 138 1.73 -28.69 11.72
N THR A 139 2.46 -27.94 10.90
CA THR A 139 3.84 -28.23 10.52
C THR A 139 4.80 -27.61 11.54
N SER A 140 6.09 -27.88 11.39
CA SER A 140 7.15 -27.23 12.19
C SER A 140 7.22 -25.71 11.97
N GLU A 141 6.72 -25.20 10.84
CA GLU A 141 6.76 -23.77 10.47
C GLU A 141 5.49 -22.99 10.88
N MET A 142 4.60 -23.56 11.70
CA MET A 142 3.29 -22.98 12.05
C MET A 142 2.33 -22.80 10.85
N ASP A 143 2.65 -23.41 9.71
CA ASP A 143 1.68 -23.68 8.65
C ASP A 143 0.80 -24.87 9.06
N ILE A 144 -0.32 -25.09 8.36
CA ILE A 144 -1.23 -26.21 8.64
C ILE A 144 -1.38 -27.13 7.42
N LEU A 145 -1.53 -28.43 7.69
CA LEU A 145 -1.95 -29.43 6.73
C LEU A 145 -3.41 -29.79 7.00
N SER A 146 -4.20 -29.93 5.95
CA SER A 146 -5.59 -30.37 6.02
C SER A 146 -5.95 -31.08 4.72
N ASP A 147 -6.76 -32.13 4.83
CA ASP A 147 -7.30 -32.86 3.66
C ASP A 147 -8.46 -32.10 2.99
N VAL A 148 -8.91 -31.00 3.60
CA VAL A 148 -9.96 -30.12 3.07
C VAL A 148 -9.32 -28.93 2.35
N GLU A 149 -9.95 -28.44 1.28
CA GLU A 149 -9.53 -27.21 0.62
C GLU A 149 -9.86 -25.98 1.48
N LEU A 150 -8.82 -25.31 1.98
CA LEU A 150 -8.93 -24.19 2.91
C LEU A 150 -8.44 -22.86 2.33
N ASN A 151 -7.96 -22.83 1.08
CA ASN A 151 -7.38 -21.62 0.50
C ASN A 151 -8.39 -20.47 0.46
N GLY A 152 -7.98 -19.31 0.98
CA GLY A 152 -8.80 -18.11 1.03
C GLY A 152 -9.84 -18.08 2.16
N LYS A 153 -10.00 -19.17 2.93
CA LYS A 153 -10.94 -19.17 4.07
C LYS A 153 -10.47 -18.20 5.15
N LYS A 154 -11.43 -17.46 5.71
CA LYS A 154 -11.24 -16.60 6.87
C LYS A 154 -11.84 -17.25 8.11
N ILE A 155 -11.04 -17.37 9.15
CA ILE A 155 -11.42 -17.97 10.42
C ILE A 155 -11.46 -16.85 11.46
N LYS A 156 -12.61 -16.61 12.08
CA LYS A 156 -12.76 -15.57 13.10
C LYS A 156 -12.34 -16.11 14.46
N GLY A 157 -11.23 -15.61 14.97
CA GLY A 157 -10.83 -15.80 16.36
C GLY A 157 -11.48 -14.78 17.28
N LYS A 158 -11.23 -14.93 18.59
CA LYS A 158 -11.71 -13.98 19.59
C LYS A 158 -10.94 -12.67 19.49
N ASN A 159 -9.63 -12.74 19.25
CA ASN A 159 -8.75 -11.56 19.24
C ASN A 159 -8.44 -11.11 17.81
N TYR A 160 -8.27 -12.06 16.89
CA TYR A 160 -7.91 -11.76 15.51
C TYR A 160 -8.70 -12.59 14.50
N ASP A 161 -8.86 -12.04 13.29
CA ASP A 161 -9.24 -12.83 12.13
C ASP A 161 -7.99 -13.47 11.51
N TYR A 162 -8.12 -14.70 11.01
CA TYR A 162 -7.06 -15.44 10.36
C TYR A 162 -7.46 -15.76 8.92
N LEU A 163 -6.50 -15.67 7.99
CA LEU A 163 -6.67 -16.00 6.58
C LEU A 163 -5.75 -17.17 6.23
N LEU A 164 -6.34 -18.24 5.70
CA LEU A 164 -5.61 -19.41 5.23
C LEU A 164 -5.22 -19.23 3.76
N LYS A 165 -3.94 -19.47 3.44
CA LYS A 165 -3.41 -19.33 2.07
C LYS A 165 -2.63 -20.56 1.69
N LYS A 166 -3.01 -21.20 0.58
CA LYS A 166 -2.30 -22.37 0.07
C LYS A 166 -0.87 -22.01 -0.29
N LYS A 167 0.07 -22.81 0.20
CA LYS A 167 1.51 -22.74 -0.05
C LYS A 167 1.97 -24.18 -0.24
N ASN A 168 2.19 -24.57 -1.49
CA ASN A 168 2.48 -25.96 -1.86
C ASN A 168 1.39 -26.91 -1.33
N ASN A 169 1.78 -27.90 -0.51
CA ASN A 169 0.89 -28.90 0.10
C ASN A 169 0.35 -28.48 1.48
N ALA A 170 0.61 -27.24 1.92
CA ALA A 170 0.18 -26.72 3.21
C ALA A 170 -0.59 -25.41 3.05
N TYR A 171 -1.08 -24.88 4.17
CA TYR A 171 -1.70 -23.57 4.26
C TYR A 171 -0.96 -22.70 5.25
N THR A 172 -0.49 -21.55 4.79
CA THR A 172 0.02 -20.50 5.69
C THR A 172 -1.13 -19.80 6.38
N VAL A 173 -0.99 -19.65 7.69
CA VAL A 173 -1.96 -18.95 8.54
C VAL A 173 -1.53 -17.49 8.69
N ARG A 174 -2.32 -16.57 8.13
CA ARG A 174 -2.07 -15.13 8.18
C ARG A 174 -3.02 -14.45 9.16
N LYS A 175 -2.49 -13.92 10.25
CA LYS A 175 -3.22 -13.08 11.21
C LYS A 175 -3.51 -11.71 10.60
N LEU A 176 -4.77 -11.34 10.48
CA LEU A 176 -5.20 -10.04 9.96
C LEU A 176 -5.12 -8.98 11.08
N SER A 177 -4.50 -7.83 10.80
CA SER A 177 -4.37 -6.74 11.79
C SER A 177 -5.71 -6.08 12.08
N ASN A 178 -6.02 -5.75 13.33
CA ASN A 178 -7.22 -4.97 13.67
C ASN A 178 -7.07 -3.46 13.42
N THR A 179 -5.83 -3.00 13.22
CA THR A 179 -5.53 -1.57 13.03
C THR A 179 -6.09 -1.08 11.70
N LYS A 180 -6.87 -0.01 11.75
CA LYS A 180 -7.39 0.70 10.58
C LYS A 180 -6.94 2.14 10.70
N ASN A 181 -6.08 2.58 9.79
CA ASN A 181 -5.57 3.95 9.77
C ASN A 181 -6.18 4.69 8.59
N MET A 182 -6.38 6.00 8.76
CA MET A 182 -6.67 6.88 7.65
C MET A 182 -5.36 7.28 6.97
N ASN A 183 -5.31 7.16 5.65
CA ASN A 183 -4.10 7.44 4.89
C ASN A 183 -4.44 8.29 3.67
N VAL A 184 -3.57 9.24 3.37
CA VAL A 184 -3.46 9.76 2.01
C VAL A 184 -2.74 8.70 1.20
N ILE A 185 -3.34 8.25 0.11
CA ILE A 185 -2.77 7.23 -0.78
C ILE A 185 -2.83 7.69 -2.22
N PHE A 186 -1.74 7.45 -2.94
CA PHE A 186 -1.61 7.84 -4.34
C PHE A 186 -1.86 6.63 -5.23
N SER A 187 -2.67 6.82 -6.27
CA SER A 187 -2.91 5.82 -7.31
C SER A 187 -2.42 6.35 -8.64
N ILE A 188 -1.75 5.48 -9.39
CA ILE A 188 -1.14 5.80 -10.67
C ILE A 188 -1.74 4.97 -11.80
N GLN A 189 -1.83 5.59 -12.96
CA GLN A 189 -2.28 4.94 -14.19
C GLN A 189 -1.38 5.32 -15.35
N LEU A 190 -0.84 4.34 -16.05
CA LEU A 190 0.06 4.53 -17.17
C LEU A 190 -0.64 5.27 -18.30
N PHE A 191 -0.04 6.35 -18.79
CA PHE A 191 -0.45 7.07 -19.99
C PHE A 191 -0.05 6.32 -21.27
N SER A 192 -0.61 6.76 -22.40
CA SER A 192 0.09 6.62 -23.68
C SER A 192 1.41 7.40 -23.61
N TYR A 193 2.52 6.73 -23.89
CA TYR A 193 3.86 7.31 -23.78
C TYR A 193 4.43 7.66 -25.16
N ILE A 194 5.35 8.62 -25.18
CA ILE A 194 6.02 9.08 -26.40
C ILE A 194 7.27 8.22 -26.66
N THR A 195 7.34 7.59 -27.83
CA THR A 195 8.44 6.70 -28.22
C THR A 195 9.82 7.38 -28.18
N ALA A 196 9.90 8.67 -28.56
CA ALA A 196 11.15 9.42 -28.54
C ALA A 196 11.71 9.58 -27.10
N GLN A 197 10.85 9.92 -26.14
CA GLN A 197 11.24 10.03 -24.73
C GLN A 197 11.72 8.68 -24.19
N ARG A 198 11.03 7.59 -24.53
CA ARG A 198 11.43 6.24 -24.13
C ARG A 198 12.85 5.89 -24.57
N LYS A 199 13.24 6.26 -25.80
CA LYS A 199 14.61 5.98 -26.29
C LYS A 199 15.67 6.69 -25.46
N LEU A 200 15.44 7.96 -25.14
CA LEU A 200 16.36 8.75 -24.30
C LEU A 200 16.47 8.17 -22.89
N ASP A 201 15.34 7.76 -22.31
CA ASP A 201 15.31 7.23 -20.94
C ASP A 201 15.98 5.85 -20.83
N ILE A 202 15.89 5.01 -21.86
CA ILE A 202 16.62 3.73 -21.93
C ILE A 202 18.13 3.98 -21.99
N ILE A 203 18.59 4.94 -22.81
CA ILE A 203 20.02 5.30 -22.87
C ILE A 203 20.51 5.78 -21.49
N ALA A 204 19.70 6.58 -20.78
CA ALA A 204 20.02 7.03 -19.43
C ALA A 204 20.16 5.85 -18.45
N PHE A 205 19.27 4.85 -18.55
CA PHE A 205 19.35 3.63 -17.75
C PHE A 205 20.59 2.79 -18.07
N GLU A 206 20.86 2.54 -19.36
CA GLU A 206 22.04 1.79 -19.82
C GLU A 206 23.35 2.45 -19.36
N ASN A 207 23.42 3.78 -19.39
CA ASN A 207 24.58 4.52 -18.90
C ASN A 207 24.73 4.43 -17.37
N ALA A 208 23.62 4.38 -16.63
CA ALA A 208 23.64 4.28 -15.17
C ALA A 208 24.16 2.92 -14.69
N ILE A 209 23.83 1.83 -15.38
CA ILE A 209 24.24 0.46 -15.01
C ILE A 209 25.64 0.07 -15.49
N LYS A 210 26.25 0.86 -16.38
CA LYS A 210 27.64 0.67 -16.86
C LYS A 210 28.69 1.27 -15.93
N LYS A 211 28.26 2.02 -14.92
CA LYS A 211 29.11 2.57 -13.85
C LYS A 211 29.34 1.52 -12.78
#